data_AF-A0A4Q0VRG7-F1
#
_entry.id   AF-A0A4Q0VRG7-F1
#
_cell.length_a   1.000
_cell.length_b   1.000
_cell.length_c   1.000
_cell.angle_alpha   90.00
_cell.angle_beta   90.00
_cell.angle_gamma   90.00
#
_symmetry.space_group_name_H-M   'P 1'
#
loop_
_entity.id
_entity.type
_entity.pdbx_description
1 polymer ?
#
loop_
_entity_poly.entity_id
_entity_poly.type
_entity_poly.pdbx_seq_one_letter_code
_entity_poly.pdbx_strand_id
1 'polypeptide(L)'
;MIILLLIGIIAKNQSLIVAVVVLLLIKWVGLGEKVYPFIQQKGINVGVTIITIAVLVPIVTGQIGFRELIDSMKSVYAWIALAAGIFVAIIASSGVELLQTDPHITAALVFGTILAVALFNGVAVGPLIGAGIAYMAMRLVAFFSSFGS
;
A
#
# COMPACT_ATOMS: atom_id res chain seq x y z
N MET A 1 -8.96 -7.54 -15.72
CA MET A 1 -8.98 -8.73 -14.84
C MET A 1 -8.31 -9.93 -15.47
N ILE A 2 -8.76 -10.44 -16.63
CA ILE A 2 -8.11 -11.61 -17.27
C ILE A 2 -6.64 -11.36 -17.59
N ILE A 3 -6.31 -10.19 -18.16
CA ILE A 3 -4.90 -9.80 -18.41
C ILE A 3 -4.10 -9.76 -17.10
N LEU A 4 -4.67 -9.22 -16.01
CA LEU A 4 -4.00 -9.16 -14.71
C LEU A 4 -3.79 -10.55 -14.09
N LEU A 5 -4.72 -11.48 -14.30
CA LEU A 5 -4.57 -12.88 -13.88
C LEU A 5 -3.43 -13.54 -14.64
N LEU A 6 -3.35 -13.33 -15.95
CA LEU A 6 -2.29 -13.86 -16.80
C LEU A 6 -0.92 -13.32 -16.37
N ILE A 7 -0.84 -12.01 -16.10
CA ILE A 7 0.33 -11.34 -15.53
C ILE A 7 0.71 -11.97 -14.19
N GLY A 8 -0.25 -12.19 -13.29
CA GLY A 8 0.01 -12.82 -11.99
C GLY A 8 0.58 -14.24 -12.12
N ILE A 9 0.09 -15.02 -13.07
CA ILE A 9 0.60 -16.38 -13.35
C ILE A 9 2.03 -16.32 -13.90
N ILE A 10 2.30 -15.46 -14.89
CA ILE A 10 3.63 -15.30 -15.50
C ILE A 10 4.64 -14.83 -14.45
N ALA A 11 4.25 -13.85 -13.63
CA ALA A 11 5.05 -13.32 -12.53
C ALA A 11 5.12 -14.25 -11.31
N LYS A 12 4.40 -15.38 -11.32
CA LYS A 12 4.25 -16.31 -10.19
C LYS A 12 3.82 -15.62 -8.88
N ASN A 13 3.10 -14.51 -8.96
CA ASN A 13 2.68 -13.74 -7.80
C ASN A 13 1.37 -14.27 -7.22
N GLN A 14 1.47 -15.11 -6.19
CA GLN A 14 0.31 -15.75 -5.56
C GLN A 14 -0.70 -14.73 -5.00
N SER A 15 -0.22 -13.66 -4.37
CA SER A 15 -1.09 -12.62 -3.82
C SER A 15 -1.95 -11.95 -4.89
N LEU A 16 -1.36 -11.60 -6.04
CA LEU A 16 -2.07 -11.00 -7.16
C LEU A 16 -3.06 -11.98 -7.79
N ILE A 17 -2.67 -13.24 -7.97
CA ILE A 17 -3.54 -14.29 -8.51
C ILE A 17 -4.78 -14.44 -7.61
N VAL A 18 -4.57 -14.61 -6.30
CA VAL A 18 -5.66 -14.78 -5.32
C VAL A 18 -6.58 -13.56 -5.33
N ALA A 19 -6.04 -12.35 -5.31
CA ALA A 19 -6.85 -11.13 -5.34
C ALA A 19 -7.74 -11.05 -6.60
N VAL A 20 -7.18 -11.32 -7.79
CA VAL A 20 -7.92 -11.27 -9.06
C VAL A 20 -8.98 -12.38 -9.14
N VAL A 21 -8.65 -13.59 -8.68
CA VAL A 21 -9.59 -14.72 -8.65
C VAL A 21 -10.77 -14.41 -7.71
N VAL A 22 -10.51 -13.91 -6.51
CA VAL A 22 -11.57 -13.53 -5.56
C VAL A 22 -12.48 -12.47 -6.15
N LEU A 23 -11.92 -11.42 -6.76
CA LEU A 23 -12.72 -10.37 -7.40
C LEU A 23 -13.55 -10.90 -8.58
N LEU A 24 -13.00 -11.81 -9.39
CA LEU A 24 -13.73 -12.46 -10.48
C LEU A 24 -14.87 -13.33 -9.95
N LEU A 25 -14.66 -14.08 -8.87
CA LEU A 25 -15.71 -14.88 -8.22
C LEU A 25 -16.84 -13.99 -7.69
N ILE A 26 -16.52 -12.90 -6.99
CA ILE A 26 -17.53 -11.94 -6.50
C ILE A 26 -18.32 -11.35 -7.66
N LYS A 27 -17.64 -11.01 -8.76
CA LYS A 27 -18.29 -10.52 -9.99
C LYS A 27 -19.25 -11.56 -10.56
N TRP A 28 -18.81 -12.81 -10.63
CA TRP A 28 -19.57 -13.91 -11.24
C TRP A 28 -20.83 -14.27 -10.43
N VAL A 29 -20.77 -14.18 -9.10
CA VAL A 29 -21.93 -14.39 -8.21
C VAL A 29 -22.90 -13.19 -8.22
N GLY A 30 -22.55 -12.08 -8.89
CA GLY A 30 -23.41 -10.90 -8.99
C GLY A 30 -23.47 -10.04 -7.72
N LEU A 31 -22.55 -10.24 -6.77
CA LEU A 31 -22.51 -9.52 -5.49
C LEU A 31 -21.68 -8.23 -5.52
N GLY A 32 -21.12 -7.87 -6.68
CA GLY A 32 -20.18 -6.76 -6.83
C GLY A 32 -20.69 -5.43 -6.28
N GLU A 33 -21.94 -5.05 -6.58
CA GLU A 33 -22.49 -3.74 -6.17
C GLU A 33 -22.58 -3.56 -4.66
N LYS A 34 -22.76 -4.64 -3.90
CA LYS A 34 -22.83 -4.60 -2.42
C LYS A 34 -21.48 -4.83 -1.78
N VAL A 35 -20.66 -5.71 -2.35
CA VAL A 35 -19.43 -6.19 -1.75
C VAL A 35 -18.24 -5.28 -2.06
N TYR A 36 -18.14 -4.72 -3.27
CA TYR A 36 -17.00 -3.87 -3.64
C TYR A 36 -16.87 -2.61 -2.78
N PRO A 37 -17.94 -1.85 -2.47
CA PRO A 37 -17.82 -0.68 -1.60
C PRO A 37 -17.34 -1.06 -0.19
N PHE A 38 -17.80 -2.20 0.33
CA PHE A 38 -17.37 -2.73 1.62
C PHE A 38 -15.90 -3.14 1.62
N ILE A 39 -15.44 -3.86 0.59
CA ILE A 39 -14.03 -4.23 0.44
C ILE A 39 -13.16 -2.98 0.30
N GLN A 40 -13.60 -1.99 -0.47
CA GLN A 40 -12.83 -0.78 -0.71
C GLN A 40 -12.71 0.09 0.55
N GLN A 41 -13.81 0.29 1.29
CA GLN A 41 -13.80 1.11 2.51
C GLN A 41 -13.18 0.39 3.71
N LYS A 42 -13.56 -0.86 3.96
CA LYS A 42 -13.13 -1.59 5.17
C LYS A 42 -11.93 -2.48 4.93
N GLY A 43 -11.72 -2.97 3.72
CA GLY A 43 -10.64 -3.90 3.40
C GLY A 43 -9.25 -3.30 3.62
N ILE A 44 -9.05 -2.01 3.29
CA ILE A 44 -7.78 -1.32 3.58
C ILE A 44 -7.56 -1.24 5.09
N ASN A 45 -8.55 -0.79 5.86
CA ASN A 45 -8.42 -0.68 7.31
C ASN A 45 -8.13 -2.04 7.95
N VAL A 46 -8.88 -3.08 7.57
CA VAL A 46 -8.66 -4.45 8.06
C VAL A 46 -7.26 -4.95 7.69
N GLY A 47 -6.83 -4.73 6.43
CA GLY A 47 -5.50 -5.11 5.97
C GLY A 47 -4.38 -4.44 6.78
N VAL A 48 -4.48 -3.13 7.00
CA VAL A 48 -3.52 -2.37 7.83
C VAL A 48 -3.54 -2.88 9.27
N THR A 49 -4.72 -3.13 9.86
CA THR A 49 -4.82 -3.71 11.21
C THR A 49 -4.12 -5.07 11.30
N ILE A 50 -4.30 -5.96 10.32
CA ILE A 50 -3.64 -7.27 10.28
C ILE A 50 -2.11 -7.10 10.19
N ILE A 51 -1.63 -6.20 9.34
CA ILE A 51 -0.19 -5.89 9.22
C ILE A 51 0.35 -5.37 10.57
N THR A 52 -0.34 -4.43 11.21
CA THR A 52 0.06 -3.91 12.53
C THR A 52 0.14 -5.01 13.57
N ILE A 53 -0.86 -5.90 13.62
CA ILE A 53 -0.84 -7.05 14.54
C ILE A 53 0.40 -7.92 14.27
N ALA A 54 0.68 -8.27 13.01
CA ALA A 54 1.84 -9.07 12.64
C ALA A 54 3.17 -8.43 13.08
N VAL A 55 3.30 -7.11 12.97
CA VAL A 55 4.46 -6.35 13.44
C VAL A 55 4.59 -6.34 14.97
N LEU A 56 3.49 -6.42 15.71
CA LEU A 56 3.49 -6.48 17.18
C LEU A 56 3.74 -7.89 17.75
N VAL A 57 3.60 -8.96 16.95
CA VAL A 57 3.81 -10.36 17.39
C VAL A 57 5.17 -10.60 18.05
N PRO A 58 6.32 -10.12 17.49
CA PRO A 58 7.63 -10.32 18.13
C PRO A 58 7.72 -9.74 19.55
N ILE A 59 7.00 -8.65 19.83
CA ILE A 59 6.97 -8.03 21.16
C ILE A 59 6.19 -8.92 22.14
N VAL A 60 5.02 -9.41 21.74
CA VAL A 60 4.15 -10.24 22.61
C VAL A 60 4.73 -11.64 22.84
N THR A 61 5.41 -12.20 21.84
CA THR A 61 6.10 -13.50 21.94
C THR A 61 7.41 -13.43 22.71
N GLY A 62 7.85 -12.24 23.13
CA GLY A 62 9.09 -12.04 23.86
C GLY A 62 10.37 -12.13 23.01
N GLN A 63 10.24 -12.17 21.68
CA GLN A 63 11.39 -12.09 20.75
C GLN A 63 12.04 -10.71 20.76
N ILE A 64 11.27 -9.66 21.10
CA ILE A 64 11.76 -8.30 21.33
C ILE A 64 11.37 -7.89 22.73
N GLY A 65 12.35 -7.83 23.64
CA GLY A 65 12.13 -7.38 25.01
C GLY A 65 11.89 -5.87 25.10
N PHE A 66 11.18 -5.41 26.14
CA PHE A 66 10.97 -3.97 26.38
C PHE A 66 12.30 -3.21 26.54
N ARG A 67 13.35 -3.87 27.05
CA ARG A 67 14.71 -3.33 27.12
C ARG A 67 15.34 -3.16 25.75
N GLU A 68 15.19 -4.13 24.85
CA GLU A 68 15.69 -4.04 23.47
C GLU A 68 14.96 -2.96 22.68
N LEU A 69 13.66 -2.76 22.94
CA LEU A 69 12.90 -1.65 22.38
C LEU A 69 13.53 -0.30 22.81
N ILE A 70 13.77 -0.11 24.11
CA ILE A 70 14.39 1.11 24.65
C ILE A 70 15.84 1.28 24.19
N ASP A 71 16.62 0.20 24.15
CA ASP A 71 18.02 0.24 23.71
C ASP A 71 18.14 0.47 22.21
N SER A 72 17.18 -0.02 21.41
CA SER A 72 17.10 0.31 19.98
C SER A 72 16.93 1.81 19.79
N MET A 73 16.12 2.49 20.61
CA MET A 73 15.93 3.96 20.57
C MET A 73 17.18 4.78 20.92
N LYS A 74 18.25 4.18 21.45
CA LYS A 74 19.53 4.86 21.67
C LYS A 74 20.41 4.89 20.42
N SER A 75 20.06 4.10 19.41
CA SER A 75 20.80 4.02 18.15
C SER A 75 20.35 5.11 17.17
N VAL A 76 21.32 5.75 16.52
CA VAL A 76 21.06 6.69 15.41
C VAL A 76 20.23 6.03 14.30
N TYR A 77 20.44 4.74 14.05
CA TYR A 77 19.68 3.98 13.05
C TYR A 77 18.19 3.85 13.41
N ALA A 78 17.84 3.74 14.69
CA ALA A 78 16.45 3.68 15.10
C ALA A 78 15.74 5.02 14.95
N TRP A 79 16.43 6.13 15.19
CA TRP A 79 15.89 7.47 14.93
C TRP A 79 15.65 7.70 13.44
N ILE A 80 16.54 7.22 12.57
CA ILE A 80 16.34 7.26 11.11
C ILE A 80 15.11 6.43 10.73
N ALA A 81 14.99 5.20 11.24
CA ALA A 81 13.86 4.32 10.95
C ALA A 81 12.53 4.91 11.45
N LEU A 82 12.53 5.51 12.65
CA LEU A 82 11.37 6.18 13.24
C LEU A 82 10.96 7.40 12.41
N ALA A 83 11.91 8.26 12.06
CA ALA A 83 11.65 9.44 11.22
C ALA A 83 11.11 9.04 9.85
N ALA A 84 11.71 8.03 9.20
CA ALA A 84 11.24 7.49 7.93
C ALA A 84 9.82 6.92 8.06
N GLY A 85 9.52 6.17 9.11
CA GLY A 85 8.18 5.62 9.38
C GLY A 85 7.12 6.72 9.55
N ILE A 86 7.42 7.74 10.36
CA ILE A 86 6.54 8.91 10.53
C ILE A 86 6.32 9.62 9.20
N PHE A 87 7.40 9.87 8.45
CA PHE A 87 7.34 10.56 7.17
C PHE A 87 6.47 9.81 6.15
N VAL A 88 6.66 8.49 6.01
CA VAL A 88 5.86 7.66 5.12
C VAL A 88 4.39 7.63 5.56
N ALA A 89 4.11 7.56 6.87
CA ALA A 89 2.74 7.58 7.37
C ALA A 89 2.00 8.89 7.02
N ILE A 90 2.68 10.03 7.17
CA ILE A 90 2.12 11.34 6.80
C ILE A 90 1.83 11.39 5.30
N ILE A 91 2.80 10.99 4.48
CA ILE A 91 2.66 10.99 3.01
C ILE A 91 1.55 10.04 2.55
N ALA A 92 1.49 8.84 3.12
CA ALA A 92 0.44 7.87 2.82
C ALA A 92 -0.95 8.43 3.13
N SER A 93 -1.10 9.18 4.23
CA SER A 93 -2.38 9.79 4.60
C SER A 93 -2.87 10.79 3.54
N SER A 94 -1.99 11.64 3.00
CA SER A 94 -2.31 12.54 1.88
C SER A 94 -2.59 11.78 0.57
N GLY A 95 -1.94 10.63 0.38
CA GLY A 95 -2.21 9.73 -0.75
C GLY A 95 -3.62 9.14 -0.75
N VAL A 96 -4.25 8.93 0.41
CA VAL A 96 -5.64 8.44 0.52
C VAL A 96 -6.60 9.41 -0.17
N GLU A 97 -6.45 10.70 0.08
CA GLU A 97 -7.30 11.73 -0.51
C GLU A 97 -7.15 11.76 -2.04
N LEU A 98 -5.93 11.63 -2.54
CA LEU A 98 -5.66 11.56 -3.98
C LEU A 98 -6.35 10.34 -4.63
N LEU A 99 -6.32 9.18 -3.98
CA LEU A 99 -6.99 7.97 -4.46
C LEU A 99 -8.53 8.10 -4.46
N GLN A 100 -9.08 8.92 -3.57
CA GLN A 100 -10.53 9.15 -3.50
C GLN A 100 -11.00 10.19 -4.52
N THR A 101 -10.14 11.15 -4.85
CA THR A 101 -10.52 12.33 -5.64
C THR A 101 -10.27 12.14 -7.14
N ASP A 102 -9.24 11.36 -7.52
CA ASP A 102 -8.90 11.13 -8.93
C ASP A 102 -8.85 9.62 -9.29
N PRO A 103 -9.92 9.11 -9.93
CA PRO A 103 -9.97 7.72 -10.40
C PRO A 103 -8.92 7.40 -11.47
N HIS A 104 -8.47 8.37 -12.25
CA HIS A 104 -7.49 8.18 -13.32
C HIS A 104 -6.10 7.95 -12.74
N ILE A 105 -5.72 8.76 -11.75
CA ILE A 105 -4.46 8.59 -11.00
C ILE A 105 -4.50 7.26 -10.22
N THR A 106 -5.62 6.93 -9.61
CA THR A 106 -5.83 5.63 -8.93
C THR A 106 -5.57 4.47 -9.87
N ALA A 107 -6.14 4.49 -11.07
CA ALA A 107 -5.93 3.46 -12.07
C ALA A 107 -4.44 3.38 -12.46
N ALA A 108 -3.80 4.52 -12.76
CA ALA A 108 -2.38 4.56 -13.12
C ALA A 108 -1.47 3.98 -12.02
N LEU A 109 -1.74 4.30 -10.75
CA LEU A 109 -1.00 3.76 -9.60
C LEU A 109 -1.20 2.26 -9.41
N VAL A 110 -2.43 1.77 -9.55
CA VAL A 110 -2.72 0.34 -9.47
C VAL A 110 -2.02 -0.41 -10.61
N PHE A 111 -2.06 0.12 -11.83
CA PHE A 111 -1.32 -0.48 -12.95
C PHE A 111 0.19 -0.48 -12.73
N GLY A 112 0.75 0.65 -12.29
CA GLY A 112 2.19 0.76 -12.01
C GLY A 112 2.65 -0.21 -10.93
N THR A 113 1.90 -0.36 -9.84
CA THR A 113 2.22 -1.30 -8.76
C THR A 113 2.13 -2.76 -9.22
N ILE A 114 1.12 -3.11 -10.03
CA ILE A 114 1.00 -4.46 -10.59
C ILE A 114 2.14 -4.76 -11.57
N LEU A 115 2.48 -3.82 -12.45
CA LEU A 115 3.62 -3.98 -13.36
C LEU A 115 4.92 -4.16 -12.58
N ALA A 116 5.14 -3.36 -11.54
CA ALA A 116 6.35 -3.47 -10.72
C ALA A 116 6.47 -4.86 -10.07
N VAL A 117 5.38 -5.36 -9.50
CA VAL A 117 5.30 -6.70 -8.92
C VAL A 117 5.55 -7.78 -9.97
N ALA A 118 5.00 -7.59 -11.17
CA ALA A 118 5.09 -8.56 -12.25
C ALA A 118 6.47 -8.67 -12.89
N LEU A 119 7.14 -7.53 -13.09
CA LEU A 119 8.44 -7.46 -13.77
C LEU A 119 9.62 -7.65 -12.82
N PHE A 120 9.51 -7.18 -11.58
CA PHE A 120 10.65 -7.12 -10.65
C PHE A 120 10.57 -8.12 -9.49
N ASN A 121 9.64 -9.08 -9.52
CA ASN A 121 9.32 -9.98 -8.39
C ASN A 121 9.11 -9.20 -7.07
N GLY A 122 8.66 -7.95 -7.18
CA GLY A 122 8.49 -7.06 -6.03
C GLY A 122 7.33 -7.49 -5.14
N VAL A 123 7.36 -7.03 -3.89
CA VAL A 123 6.24 -7.22 -2.96
C VAL A 123 5.17 -6.18 -3.25
N ALA A 124 3.91 -6.60 -3.36
CA ALA A 124 2.79 -5.70 -3.54
C ALA A 124 2.54 -4.90 -2.26
N VAL A 125 3.12 -3.70 -2.15
CA VAL A 125 2.97 -2.81 -0.98
C VAL A 125 1.67 -1.98 -1.01
N GLY A 126 0.85 -2.20 -2.05
CA GLY A 126 -0.43 -1.53 -2.24
C GLY A 126 -0.31 -0.12 -2.85
N PRO A 127 -1.40 0.41 -3.43
CA PRO A 127 -1.41 1.71 -4.08
C PRO A 127 -1.28 2.89 -3.11
N LEU A 128 -1.47 2.67 -1.80
CA LEU A 128 -1.48 3.73 -0.79
C LEU A 128 -0.13 4.46 -0.67
N ILE A 129 0.98 3.71 -0.59
CA ILE A 129 2.31 4.31 -0.50
C ILE A 129 2.66 5.02 -1.82
N GLY A 130 2.35 4.38 -2.95
CA GLY A 130 2.54 4.99 -4.28
C GLY A 130 1.76 6.29 -4.44
N ALA A 131 0.51 6.33 -3.96
CA ALA A 131 -0.32 7.53 -3.98
C ALA A 131 0.26 8.66 -3.14
N GLY A 132 0.79 8.35 -1.96
CA GLY A 132 1.46 9.35 -1.14
C GLY A 132 2.69 9.93 -1.84
N ILE A 133 3.56 9.07 -2.40
CA ILE A 133 4.74 9.52 -3.14
C ILE A 133 4.34 10.37 -4.35
N ALA A 134 3.32 9.93 -5.11
CA ALA A 134 2.79 10.68 -6.25
C ALA A 134 2.22 12.05 -5.82
N TYR A 135 1.46 12.09 -4.72
CA TYR A 135 0.93 13.33 -4.14
C TYR A 135 2.06 14.32 -3.82
N MET A 136 3.11 13.84 -3.14
CA MET A 136 4.28 14.66 -2.80
C MET A 136 4.99 15.16 -4.07
N ALA A 137 5.21 14.29 -5.05
CA ALA A 137 5.85 14.64 -6.31
C ALA A 137 5.05 15.70 -7.09
N MET A 138 3.73 15.55 -7.20
CA MET A 138 2.86 16.52 -7.84
C MET A 138 2.89 17.87 -7.11
N ARG A 139 2.88 17.87 -5.77
CA ARG A 139 2.97 19.09 -4.97
C ARG A 139 4.31 19.80 -5.15
N LEU A 140 5.41 19.05 -5.27
CA LEU A 140 6.72 19.61 -5.59
C LEU A 140 6.72 20.25 -6.99
N VAL A 141 6.22 19.55 -8.01
CA VAL A 141 6.12 20.10 -9.37
C VAL A 141 5.26 21.37 -9.38
N ALA A 142 4.11 21.36 -8.70
CA ALA A 142 3.23 22.52 -8.59
C ALA A 142 3.95 23.71 -7.93
N PHE A 143 4.67 23.48 -6.83
CA PHE A 143 5.45 24.52 -6.14
C PHE A 143 6.53 25.15 -7.02
N PHE A 144 7.27 24.34 -7.80
CA PHE A 144 8.25 24.87 -8.75
C PHE A 144 7.59 25.59 -9.93
N SER A 145 6.44 25.12 -10.40
CA SER A 145 5.71 25.78 -11.49
C SER A 145 5.11 27.13 -11.09
N SER A 146 4.65 27.29 -9.83
CA SER A 146 4.11 28.56 -9.33
C SER A 146 5.18 29.61 -9.03
N PHE A 147 6.45 29.20 -8.89
CA PHE A 147 7.58 30.11 -8.76
C PHE A 147 8.07 30.65 -10.12
N GLY A 148 7.66 30.02 -11.23
CA GLY A 148 8.04 30.39 -12.59
C GLY A 148 7.01 31.25 -13.34
N SER A 149 5.90 31.62 -12.70
CA SER A 149 4.81 32.44 -13.26
C SER A 149 4.66 33.77 -12.53
#